data_AF-A0A0B1THM7-F1
#
_entry.id   AF-A0A0B1THM7-F1
#
_cell.length_a   1.000
_cell.length_b   1.000
_cell.length_c   1.000
_cell.angle_alpha   90.00
_cell.angle_beta   90.00
_cell.angle_gamma   90.00
#
_symmetry.space_group_name_H-M   'P 1'
#
loop_
_entity.id
_entity.type
_entity.pdbx_description
1 polymer ?
#
loop_
_entity_poly.entity_id
_entity_poly.type
_entity_poly.pdbx_seq_one_letter_code
_entity_poly.pdbx_strand_id
1 'polypeptide(L)'
;MAQIAVLDQKILDNDRQAKQALTCEQGAREKLSRELQRLKEHLLLIEETSTTEAVEAEKRETELRERIRLLENSVTVADSDAAKTTQTMKAELSALQERVVVAEESAEDWKSRFETEKRLRSETNDALTSLQVVVRELSADHERETADASHRNMQLQDKIHELTSVVETMHAEMERLSLDKQTVEDLLESAKSTINSRQKVVEDLEVQLEELRASSRLSTESYRIDDATLRQLFLNYFTAPVDKRPDIALLLASILEYPPEDMEKVGADPAFCKFIILCTLDVLRKHVDDPTANQFSTPTQFMSSSATELTSVVETMHAEMERLSLDKQTVEDLLESAKSTINSRQKVVEDLEVQLEELRASSRLSTESYRIDDATLRQLFLNYFTAPADKRPDIALLLASILEYPPDDMEKVGAVPAFCKFIIL
;
A
#
# COMPACT_ATOMS: atom_id res chain seq x y z
N MET A 1 195.18 -14.44 24.20
CA MET A 1 194.90 -15.40 23.11
C MET A 1 193.70 -16.28 23.42
N ALA A 2 193.80 -17.35 24.23
CA ALA A 2 192.70 -18.34 24.39
C ALA A 2 191.35 -17.76 24.91
N GLN A 3 191.37 -16.81 25.86
CA GLN A 3 190.14 -16.19 26.38
C GLN A 3 189.43 -15.28 25.38
N ILE A 4 190.13 -14.74 24.38
CA ILE A 4 189.54 -13.83 23.38
C ILE A 4 188.68 -14.64 22.41
N ALA A 5 189.20 -15.75 21.87
CA ALA A 5 188.44 -16.64 20.98
C ALA A 5 187.17 -17.23 21.64
N VAL A 6 187.20 -17.50 22.96
CA VAL A 6 186.01 -17.95 23.72
C VAL A 6 185.00 -16.81 23.92
N LEU A 7 185.46 -15.56 24.02
CA LEU A 7 184.60 -14.38 24.07
C LEU A 7 183.99 -14.08 22.69
N ASP A 8 184.76 -14.13 21.61
CA ASP A 8 184.27 -13.94 20.24
C ASP A 8 183.26 -15.02 19.85
N GLN A 9 183.52 -16.28 20.21
CA GLN A 9 182.55 -17.37 20.03
C GLN A 9 181.27 -17.13 20.84
N LYS A 10 181.38 -16.70 22.11
CA LYS A 10 180.20 -16.31 22.91
C LYS A 10 179.46 -15.10 22.35
N ILE A 11 180.15 -14.13 21.77
CA ILE A 11 179.53 -12.95 21.14
C ILE A 11 178.80 -13.36 19.87
N LEU A 12 179.39 -14.22 19.03
CA LEU A 12 178.74 -14.80 17.84
C LEU A 12 177.55 -15.68 18.20
N ASP A 13 177.66 -16.52 19.24
CA ASP A 13 176.56 -17.37 19.69
C ASP A 13 175.44 -16.55 20.35
N ASN A 14 175.77 -15.47 21.08
CA ASN A 14 174.79 -14.54 21.67
C ASN A 14 174.13 -13.66 20.59
N ASP A 15 174.87 -13.20 19.57
CA ASP A 15 174.31 -12.49 18.40
C ASP A 15 173.45 -13.44 17.53
N ARG A 16 173.83 -14.71 17.42
CA ARG A 16 173.00 -15.75 16.80
C ARG A 16 171.74 -16.04 17.61
N GLN A 17 171.83 -16.13 18.94
CA GLN A 17 170.68 -16.27 19.83
C GLN A 17 169.78 -15.03 19.79
N ALA A 18 170.35 -13.82 19.75
CA ALA A 18 169.60 -12.57 19.61
C ALA A 18 168.90 -12.47 18.26
N LYS A 19 169.55 -12.88 17.16
CA LYS A 19 168.93 -12.98 15.83
C LYS A 19 167.84 -14.04 15.79
N GLN A 20 168.06 -15.21 16.40
CA GLN A 20 167.03 -16.26 16.52
C GLN A 20 165.84 -15.78 17.36
N ALA A 21 166.08 -15.14 18.50
CA ALA A 21 165.04 -14.54 19.33
C ALA A 21 164.28 -13.45 18.57
N LEU A 22 164.96 -12.53 17.88
CA LEU A 22 164.34 -11.50 17.06
C LEU A 22 163.46 -12.10 15.95
N THR A 23 163.91 -13.14 15.25
CA THR A 23 163.10 -13.81 14.23
C THR A 23 161.94 -14.61 14.82
N CYS A 24 162.08 -15.17 16.03
CA CYS A 24 160.99 -15.81 16.75
C CYS A 24 159.93 -14.80 17.21
N GLU A 25 160.34 -13.65 17.75
CA GLU A 25 159.47 -12.54 18.15
C GLU A 25 158.77 -11.91 16.94
N GLN A 26 159.48 -11.73 15.81
CA GLN A 26 158.88 -11.30 14.55
C GLN A 26 157.84 -12.31 14.06
N GLY A 27 158.16 -13.61 14.03
CA GLY A 27 157.23 -14.67 13.66
C GLY A 27 156.03 -14.81 14.61
N ALA A 28 156.21 -14.52 15.91
CA ALA A 28 155.13 -14.47 16.90
C ALA A 28 154.22 -13.25 16.67
N ARG A 29 154.82 -12.07 16.44
CA ARG A 29 154.11 -10.83 16.09
C ARG A 29 153.33 -10.95 14.79
N GLU A 30 153.87 -11.62 13.77
CA GLU A 30 153.19 -11.90 12.51
C GLU A 30 152.03 -12.89 12.66
N LYS A 31 152.16 -13.91 13.53
CA LYS A 31 151.04 -14.80 13.89
C LYS A 31 149.94 -14.01 14.60
N LEU A 32 150.29 -13.26 15.64
CA LEU A 32 149.34 -12.42 16.39
C LEU A 32 148.66 -11.38 15.48
N SER A 33 149.39 -10.76 14.55
CA SER A 33 148.82 -9.81 13.59
C SER A 33 147.81 -10.48 12.64
N ARG A 34 148.07 -11.70 12.19
CA ARG A 34 147.12 -12.48 11.35
C ARG A 34 145.91 -12.95 12.15
N GLU A 35 146.10 -13.34 13.41
CA GLU A 35 145.00 -13.73 14.30
C GLU A 35 144.12 -12.52 14.66
N LEU A 36 144.70 -11.35 14.93
CA LEU A 36 143.98 -10.10 15.12
C LEU A 36 143.25 -9.65 13.86
N GLN A 37 143.84 -9.82 12.67
CA GLN A 37 143.16 -9.53 11.40
C GLN A 37 141.97 -10.48 11.19
N ARG A 38 142.17 -11.79 11.34
CA ARG A 38 141.09 -12.79 11.24
C ARG A 38 139.97 -12.53 12.24
N LEU A 39 140.30 -12.14 13.48
CA LEU A 39 139.30 -11.82 14.50
C LEU A 39 138.51 -10.55 14.16
N LYS A 40 139.17 -9.51 13.61
CA LYS A 40 138.48 -8.31 13.11
C LYS A 40 137.57 -8.62 11.93
N GLU A 41 138.05 -9.37 10.94
CA GLU A 41 137.26 -9.80 9.78
C GLU A 41 136.06 -10.65 10.20
N HIS A 42 136.24 -11.55 11.18
CA HIS A 42 135.16 -12.38 11.72
C HIS A 42 134.16 -11.59 12.58
N LEU A 43 134.60 -10.64 13.41
CA LEU A 43 133.70 -9.75 14.16
C LEU A 43 132.90 -8.86 13.21
N LEU A 44 133.56 -8.28 12.21
CA LEU A 44 132.91 -7.48 11.18
C LEU A 44 131.89 -8.30 10.39
N LEU A 45 132.21 -9.55 10.02
CA LEU A 45 131.25 -10.46 9.37
C LEU A 45 130.06 -10.81 10.29
N ILE A 46 130.27 -10.99 11.60
CA ILE A 46 129.19 -11.20 12.58
C ILE A 46 128.32 -9.95 12.73
N GLU A 47 128.92 -8.76 12.76
CA GLU A 47 128.19 -7.49 12.84
C GLU A 47 127.39 -7.23 11.55
N GLU A 48 127.98 -7.49 10.37
CA GLU A 48 127.30 -7.40 9.07
C GLU A 48 126.15 -8.42 8.96
N THR A 49 126.37 -9.69 9.31
CA THR A 49 125.31 -10.71 9.29
C THR A 49 124.21 -10.45 10.31
N SER A 50 124.54 -10.05 11.53
CA SER A 50 123.56 -9.69 12.56
C SER A 50 122.73 -8.45 12.17
N THR A 51 123.36 -7.43 11.57
CA THR A 51 122.63 -6.24 11.10
C THR A 51 121.77 -6.51 9.87
N THR A 52 122.22 -7.35 8.92
CA THR A 52 121.37 -7.74 7.78
C THR A 52 120.21 -8.62 8.23
N GLU A 53 120.43 -9.60 9.11
CA GLU A 53 119.36 -10.43 9.70
C GLU A 53 118.34 -9.58 10.47
N ALA A 54 118.78 -8.60 11.25
CA ALA A 54 117.90 -7.67 11.96
C ALA A 54 117.04 -6.83 11.00
N VAL A 55 117.65 -6.27 9.94
CA VAL A 55 116.92 -5.49 8.91
C VAL A 55 115.95 -6.37 8.12
N GLU A 56 116.29 -7.63 7.84
CA GLU A 56 115.35 -8.56 7.21
C GLU A 56 114.21 -8.99 8.15
N ALA A 57 114.48 -9.14 9.44
CA ALA A 57 113.45 -9.42 10.44
C ALA A 57 112.47 -8.24 10.57
N GLU A 58 112.97 -6.99 10.63
CA GLU A 58 112.16 -5.77 10.63
C GLU A 58 111.28 -5.68 9.38
N LYS A 59 111.84 -5.93 8.18
CA LYS A 59 111.06 -5.98 6.93
C LYS A 59 109.90 -6.97 7.01
N ARG A 60 110.17 -8.22 7.40
CA ARG A 60 109.12 -9.25 7.57
C ARG A 60 108.06 -8.83 8.59
N GLU A 61 108.46 -8.19 9.69
CA GLU A 61 107.52 -7.67 10.69
C GLU A 61 106.64 -6.54 10.12
N THR A 62 107.22 -5.59 9.37
CA THR A 62 106.46 -4.51 8.73
C THR A 62 105.47 -5.03 7.68
N GLU A 63 105.87 -5.99 6.84
CA GLU A 63 104.99 -6.66 5.86
C GLU A 63 103.82 -7.39 6.55
N LEU A 64 104.09 -8.12 7.65
CA LEU A 64 103.06 -8.80 8.42
C LEU A 64 102.09 -7.81 9.10
N ARG A 65 102.60 -6.71 9.68
CA ARG A 65 101.78 -5.65 10.28
C ARG A 65 100.90 -4.95 9.23
N GLU A 66 101.43 -4.67 8.04
CA GLU A 66 100.64 -4.10 6.95
C GLU A 66 99.54 -5.07 6.50
N ARG A 67 99.87 -6.36 6.34
CA ARG A 67 98.89 -7.39 5.98
C ARG A 67 97.80 -7.59 7.03
N ILE A 68 98.14 -7.53 8.32
CA ILE A 68 97.17 -7.54 9.42
C ILE A 68 96.23 -6.33 9.28
N ARG A 69 96.77 -5.11 9.12
CA ARG A 69 95.96 -3.90 8.96
C ARG A 69 95.03 -3.97 7.75
N LEU A 70 95.49 -4.54 6.63
CA LEU A 70 94.65 -4.76 5.44
C LEU A 70 93.51 -5.76 5.69
N LEU A 71 93.78 -6.83 6.45
CA LEU A 71 92.75 -7.81 6.85
C LEU A 71 91.75 -7.20 7.83
N GLU A 72 92.20 -6.46 8.85
CA GLU A 72 91.33 -5.74 9.80
C GLU A 72 90.42 -4.72 9.08
N ASN A 73 90.97 -3.95 8.14
CA ASN A 73 90.19 -3.05 7.28
C ASN A 73 89.19 -3.83 6.40
N SER A 74 89.57 -4.98 5.85
CA SER A 74 88.65 -5.80 5.04
C SER A 74 87.53 -6.42 5.87
N VAL A 75 87.81 -6.85 7.11
CA VAL A 75 86.82 -7.41 8.05
C VAL A 75 85.85 -6.32 8.50
N THR A 76 86.35 -5.16 8.92
CA THR A 76 85.48 -4.04 9.34
C THR A 76 84.58 -3.51 8.22
N VAL A 77 85.05 -3.49 6.97
CA VAL A 77 84.19 -3.20 5.80
C VAL A 77 83.15 -4.29 5.58
N ALA A 78 83.54 -5.57 5.60
CA ALA A 78 82.62 -6.69 5.43
C ALA A 78 81.54 -6.74 6.53
N ASP A 79 81.91 -6.50 7.79
CA ASP A 79 80.99 -6.42 8.94
C ASP A 79 80.05 -5.23 8.79
N SER A 80 80.56 -4.06 8.35
CA SER A 80 79.73 -2.88 8.09
C SER A 80 78.70 -3.12 6.99
N ASP A 81 79.10 -3.79 5.91
CA ASP A 81 78.21 -4.09 4.78
C ASP A 81 77.21 -5.21 5.14
N ALA A 82 77.63 -6.25 5.86
CA ALA A 82 76.74 -7.28 6.39
C ALA A 82 75.70 -6.71 7.38
N ALA A 83 76.10 -5.76 8.23
CA ALA A 83 75.18 -5.04 9.11
C ALA A 83 74.17 -4.20 8.31
N LYS A 84 74.62 -3.46 7.28
CA LYS A 84 73.73 -2.70 6.37
C LYS A 84 72.74 -3.63 5.67
N THR A 85 73.18 -4.73 5.06
CA THR A 85 72.28 -5.66 4.36
C THR A 85 71.29 -6.31 5.31
N THR A 86 71.71 -6.64 6.54
CA THR A 86 70.80 -7.17 7.57
C THR A 86 69.76 -6.12 7.98
N GLN A 87 70.17 -4.84 8.09
CA GLN A 87 69.25 -3.74 8.39
C GLN A 87 68.27 -3.46 7.26
N THR A 88 68.69 -3.48 5.99
CA THR A 88 67.79 -3.30 4.84
C THR A 88 66.82 -4.46 4.71
N MET A 89 67.28 -5.71 4.82
CA MET A 89 66.40 -6.89 4.82
C MET A 89 65.38 -6.84 5.96
N LYS A 90 65.77 -6.38 7.17
CA LYS A 90 64.85 -6.21 8.29
C LYS A 90 63.79 -5.13 8.01
N ALA A 91 64.18 -4.03 7.38
CA ALA A 91 63.24 -2.97 6.99
C ALA A 91 62.26 -3.45 5.90
N GLU A 92 62.75 -4.19 4.90
CA GLU A 92 61.92 -4.79 3.85
C GLU A 92 60.94 -5.83 4.42
N LEU A 93 61.39 -6.70 5.33
CA LEU A 93 60.52 -7.66 6.02
C LEU A 93 59.43 -6.96 6.84
N SER A 94 59.77 -5.87 7.54
CA SER A 94 58.81 -5.06 8.30
C SER A 94 57.77 -4.41 7.38
N ALA A 95 58.20 -3.85 6.25
CA ALA A 95 57.31 -3.22 5.27
C ALA A 95 56.42 -4.24 4.54
N LEU A 96 56.93 -5.45 4.28
CA LEU A 96 56.11 -6.55 3.74
C LEU A 96 55.09 -7.05 4.76
N GLN A 97 55.47 -7.16 6.04
CA GLN A 97 54.55 -7.54 7.12
C GLN A 97 53.42 -6.53 7.29
N GLU A 98 53.73 -5.23 7.32
CA GLU A 98 52.73 -4.14 7.36
C GLU A 98 51.76 -4.22 6.16
N ARG A 99 52.28 -4.45 4.95
CA ARG A 99 51.44 -4.63 3.75
C ARG A 99 50.55 -5.87 3.78
N VAL A 100 50.96 -6.94 4.46
CA VAL A 100 50.12 -8.13 4.67
C VAL A 100 48.98 -7.80 5.63
N VAL A 101 49.27 -7.16 6.76
CA VAL A 101 48.24 -6.75 7.74
C VAL A 101 47.18 -5.85 7.09
N VAL A 102 47.59 -4.80 6.37
CA VAL A 102 46.65 -3.91 5.65
C VAL A 102 45.82 -4.67 4.60
N ALA A 103 46.42 -5.67 3.93
CA ALA A 103 45.69 -6.50 2.97
C ALA A 103 44.65 -7.40 3.67
N GLU A 104 44.99 -8.02 4.81
CA GLU A 104 44.10 -8.84 5.62
C GLU A 104 42.94 -8.03 6.21
N GLU A 105 43.21 -6.84 6.77
CA GLU A 105 42.19 -5.91 7.26
C GLU A 105 41.23 -5.49 6.13
N SER A 106 41.77 -5.14 4.96
CA SER A 106 40.93 -4.78 3.80
C SER A 106 40.09 -5.96 3.31
N ALA A 107 40.60 -7.18 3.37
CA ALA A 107 39.88 -8.38 2.97
C ALA A 107 38.71 -8.68 3.92
N GLU A 108 38.88 -8.46 5.23
CA GLU A 108 37.81 -8.64 6.22
C GLU A 108 36.75 -7.53 6.12
N ASP A 109 37.13 -6.27 5.85
CA ASP A 109 36.17 -5.19 5.54
C ASP A 109 35.33 -5.51 4.29
N TRP A 110 35.98 -5.90 3.18
CA TRP A 110 35.24 -6.30 1.97
C TRP A 110 34.32 -7.51 2.19
N LYS A 111 34.74 -8.48 3.01
CA LYS A 111 33.94 -9.64 3.40
C LYS A 111 32.76 -9.25 4.28
N SER A 112 32.95 -8.35 5.24
CA SER A 112 31.89 -7.78 6.08
C SER A 112 30.84 -7.06 5.22
N ARG A 113 31.28 -6.13 4.34
CA ARG A 113 30.39 -5.42 3.39
C ARG A 113 29.63 -6.37 2.48
N PHE A 114 30.30 -7.41 1.97
CA PHE A 114 29.66 -8.42 1.12
C PHE A 114 28.54 -9.18 1.86
N GLU A 115 28.78 -9.60 3.11
CA GLU A 115 27.74 -10.25 3.91
C GLU A 115 26.60 -9.29 4.30
N THR A 116 26.87 -8.00 4.54
CA THR A 116 25.79 -7.02 4.77
C THR A 116 24.92 -6.79 3.53
N GLU A 117 25.52 -6.68 2.35
CA GLU A 117 24.79 -6.56 1.07
C GLU A 117 24.01 -7.83 0.74
N LYS A 118 24.60 -9.00 0.99
CA LYS A 118 23.94 -10.30 0.83
C LYS A 118 22.73 -10.45 1.74
N ARG A 119 22.79 -9.98 3.00
CA ARG A 119 21.64 -9.91 3.91
C ARG A 119 20.56 -8.97 3.38
N LEU A 120 20.93 -7.73 3.01
CA LEU A 120 20.00 -6.74 2.47
C LEU A 120 19.30 -7.23 1.18
N ARG A 121 20.04 -7.96 0.33
CA ARG A 121 19.49 -8.60 -0.87
C ARG A 121 18.53 -9.76 -0.55
N SER A 122 18.76 -10.50 0.54
CA SER A 122 17.79 -11.50 1.03
C SER A 122 16.52 -10.80 1.51
N GLU A 123 16.64 -9.80 2.37
CA GLU A 123 15.50 -9.07 2.95
C GLU A 123 14.64 -8.38 1.88
N THR A 124 15.26 -7.80 0.85
CA THR A 124 14.55 -7.21 -0.29
C THR A 124 13.89 -8.26 -1.20
N ASN A 125 14.50 -9.45 -1.35
CA ASN A 125 13.87 -10.58 -2.03
C ASN A 125 12.67 -11.12 -1.24
N ASP A 126 12.78 -11.23 0.07
CA ASP A 126 11.71 -11.74 0.94
C ASP A 126 10.53 -10.74 1.00
N ALA A 127 10.82 -9.43 1.02
CA ALA A 127 9.82 -8.39 0.83
C ALA A 127 9.15 -8.45 -0.56
N LEU A 128 9.93 -8.67 -1.63
CA LEU A 128 9.39 -8.80 -2.99
C LEU A 128 8.48 -10.03 -3.13
N THR A 129 8.86 -11.18 -2.59
CA THR A 129 8.01 -12.38 -2.61
C THR A 129 6.73 -12.18 -1.79
N SER A 130 6.81 -11.50 -0.65
CA SER A 130 5.64 -11.12 0.16
C SER A 130 4.68 -10.21 -0.62
N LEU A 131 5.19 -9.18 -1.31
CA LEU A 131 4.39 -8.33 -2.18
C LEU A 131 3.78 -9.09 -3.36
N GLN A 132 4.49 -10.06 -3.95
CA GLN A 132 3.95 -10.92 -5.00
C GLN A 132 2.81 -11.81 -4.51
N VAL A 133 2.81 -12.25 -3.25
CA VAL A 133 1.68 -12.97 -2.65
C VAL A 133 0.48 -12.03 -2.51
N VAL A 134 0.66 -10.86 -1.89
CA VAL A 134 -0.44 -9.87 -1.71
C VAL A 134 -1.05 -9.44 -3.05
N VAL A 135 -0.25 -9.22 -4.09
CA VAL A 135 -0.76 -8.87 -5.43
C VAL A 135 -1.57 -10.03 -6.06
N ARG A 136 -1.17 -11.28 -5.85
CA ARG A 136 -1.95 -12.45 -6.30
C ARG A 136 -3.27 -12.59 -5.54
N GLU A 137 -3.24 -12.38 -4.22
CA GLU A 137 -4.44 -12.42 -3.37
C GLU A 137 -5.43 -11.33 -3.77
N LEU A 138 -4.98 -10.07 -3.91
CA LEU A 138 -5.80 -8.96 -4.41
C LEU A 138 -6.36 -9.20 -5.81
N SER A 139 -5.60 -9.85 -6.71
CA SER A 139 -6.08 -10.20 -8.05
C SER A 139 -7.20 -11.26 -7.97
N ALA A 140 -7.02 -12.30 -7.17
CA ALA A 140 -8.01 -13.36 -6.97
C ALA A 140 -9.29 -12.86 -6.26
N ASP A 141 -9.14 -11.94 -5.30
CA ASP A 141 -10.30 -11.31 -4.64
C ASP A 141 -11.04 -10.34 -5.58
N HIS A 142 -10.34 -9.63 -6.47
CA HIS A 142 -10.98 -8.81 -7.50
C HIS A 142 -11.71 -9.66 -8.55
N GLU A 143 -11.13 -10.80 -8.98
CA GLU A 143 -11.80 -11.78 -9.85
C GLU A 143 -13.07 -12.34 -9.17
N ARG A 144 -13.01 -12.62 -7.86
CA ARG A 144 -14.18 -13.04 -7.08
C ARG A 144 -15.23 -11.93 -7.00
N GLU A 145 -14.85 -10.70 -6.65
CA GLU A 145 -15.77 -9.56 -6.52
C GLU A 145 -16.46 -9.23 -7.85
N THR A 146 -15.73 -9.25 -8.96
CA THR A 146 -16.28 -9.01 -10.30
C THR A 146 -17.23 -10.12 -10.75
N ALA A 147 -16.94 -11.39 -10.45
CA ALA A 147 -17.85 -12.50 -10.68
C ALA A 147 -19.14 -12.38 -9.83
N ASP A 148 -19.00 -12.03 -8.56
CA ASP A 148 -20.10 -11.79 -7.62
C ASP A 148 -21.00 -10.61 -8.07
N ALA A 149 -20.40 -9.51 -8.51
CA ALA A 149 -21.09 -8.34 -9.05
C ALA A 149 -21.81 -8.66 -10.37
N SER A 150 -21.15 -9.42 -11.26
CA SER A 150 -21.75 -9.92 -12.50
C SER A 150 -22.96 -10.81 -12.23
N HIS A 151 -22.86 -11.72 -11.26
CA HIS A 151 -23.98 -12.58 -10.86
C HIS A 151 -25.16 -11.78 -10.28
N ARG A 152 -24.90 -10.80 -9.42
CA ARG A 152 -25.96 -9.89 -8.91
C ARG A 152 -26.61 -9.07 -10.02
N ASN A 153 -25.83 -8.62 -11.00
CA ASN A 153 -26.37 -7.89 -12.16
C ASN A 153 -27.29 -8.80 -13.01
N MET A 154 -26.89 -10.05 -13.26
CA MET A 154 -27.74 -11.04 -13.92
C MET A 154 -29.06 -11.26 -13.16
N GLN A 155 -29.01 -11.49 -11.84
CA GLN A 155 -30.22 -11.64 -11.02
C GLN A 155 -31.14 -10.42 -11.05
N LEU A 156 -30.59 -9.20 -11.22
CA LEU A 156 -31.38 -7.98 -11.36
C LEU A 156 -31.99 -7.87 -12.77
N GLN A 157 -31.27 -8.27 -13.81
CA GLN A 157 -31.80 -8.34 -15.18
C GLN A 157 -32.94 -9.36 -15.30
N ASP A 158 -32.78 -10.55 -14.69
CA ASP A 158 -33.84 -11.57 -14.63
C ASP A 158 -35.11 -11.04 -13.95
N LYS A 159 -34.96 -10.35 -12.80
CA LYS A 159 -36.09 -9.71 -12.09
C LYS A 159 -36.72 -8.57 -12.87
N ILE A 160 -35.94 -7.77 -13.59
CA ILE A 160 -36.46 -6.72 -14.47
C ILE A 160 -37.29 -7.39 -15.57
N HIS A 161 -36.80 -8.46 -16.20
CA HIS A 161 -37.52 -9.17 -17.25
C HIS A 161 -38.81 -9.83 -16.74
N GLU A 162 -38.78 -10.45 -15.57
CA GLU A 162 -39.97 -10.99 -14.88
C GLU A 162 -41.01 -9.89 -14.64
N LEU A 163 -40.61 -8.76 -14.05
CA LEU A 163 -41.50 -7.63 -13.79
C LEU A 163 -42.04 -6.98 -15.08
N THR A 164 -41.22 -6.86 -16.13
CA THR A 164 -41.67 -6.40 -17.45
C THR A 164 -42.73 -7.34 -18.01
N SER A 165 -42.54 -8.65 -17.95
CA SER A 165 -43.54 -9.63 -18.39
C SER A 165 -44.85 -9.53 -17.59
N VAL A 166 -44.77 -9.35 -16.27
CA VAL A 166 -45.96 -9.10 -15.43
C VAL A 166 -46.68 -7.83 -15.85
N VAL A 167 -45.97 -6.72 -16.11
CA VAL A 167 -46.57 -5.47 -16.60
C VAL A 167 -47.23 -5.65 -17.96
N GLU A 168 -46.61 -6.37 -18.90
CA GLU A 168 -47.20 -6.70 -20.20
C GLU A 168 -48.48 -7.53 -20.06
N THR A 169 -48.50 -8.54 -19.18
CA THR A 169 -49.72 -9.33 -18.93
C THR A 169 -50.84 -8.49 -18.30
N MET A 170 -50.52 -7.63 -17.32
CA MET A 170 -51.50 -6.70 -16.73
C MET A 170 -52.03 -5.68 -17.76
N HIS A 171 -51.20 -5.22 -18.68
CA HIS A 171 -51.64 -4.33 -19.76
C HIS A 171 -52.63 -5.04 -20.70
N ALA A 172 -52.33 -6.26 -21.12
CA ALA A 172 -53.23 -7.07 -21.94
C ALA A 172 -54.55 -7.41 -21.21
N GLU A 173 -54.51 -7.68 -19.90
CA GLU A 173 -55.71 -7.85 -19.08
C GLU A 173 -56.53 -6.56 -18.99
N MET A 174 -55.88 -5.39 -18.83
CA MET A 174 -56.54 -4.09 -18.80
C MET A 174 -57.20 -3.75 -20.14
N GLU A 175 -56.54 -4.01 -21.27
CA GLU A 175 -57.12 -3.85 -22.60
C GLU A 175 -58.33 -4.78 -22.80
N ARG A 176 -58.22 -6.06 -22.38
CA ARG A 176 -59.32 -7.01 -22.44
C ARG A 176 -60.52 -6.57 -21.59
N LEU A 177 -60.30 -6.11 -20.36
CA LEU A 177 -61.34 -5.57 -19.49
C LEU A 177 -61.95 -4.26 -20.03
N SER A 178 -61.17 -3.44 -20.73
CA SER A 178 -61.66 -2.24 -21.41
C SER A 178 -62.64 -2.59 -22.54
N LEU A 179 -62.31 -3.61 -23.35
CA LEU A 179 -63.20 -4.14 -24.39
C LEU A 179 -64.47 -4.78 -23.78
N ASP A 180 -64.33 -5.63 -22.76
CA ASP A 180 -65.47 -6.21 -22.04
C ASP A 180 -66.39 -5.09 -21.53
N LYS A 181 -65.83 -4.06 -20.89
CA LYS A 181 -66.56 -2.89 -20.39
C LYS A 181 -67.33 -2.18 -21.52
N GLN A 182 -66.70 -1.90 -22.66
CA GLN A 182 -67.37 -1.28 -23.81
C GLN A 182 -68.58 -2.12 -24.27
N THR A 183 -68.44 -3.45 -24.37
CA THR A 183 -69.57 -4.31 -24.77
C THR A 183 -70.71 -4.30 -23.74
N VAL A 184 -70.40 -4.19 -22.44
CA VAL A 184 -71.41 -4.06 -21.37
C VAL A 184 -72.10 -2.70 -21.43
N GLU A 185 -71.38 -1.62 -21.73
CA GLU A 185 -71.95 -0.28 -21.93
C GLU A 185 -72.87 -0.23 -23.16
N ASP A 186 -72.47 -0.86 -24.28
CA ASP A 186 -73.29 -0.98 -25.50
C ASP A 186 -74.59 -1.80 -25.24
N LEU A 187 -74.48 -2.92 -24.51
CA LEU A 187 -75.63 -3.73 -24.11
C LEU A 187 -76.56 -2.98 -23.15
N LEU A 188 -75.99 -2.22 -22.21
CA LEU A 188 -76.76 -1.39 -21.28
C LEU A 188 -77.54 -0.29 -22.02
N GLU A 189 -76.93 0.35 -23.02
CA GLU A 189 -77.60 1.39 -23.81
C GLU A 189 -78.70 0.81 -24.71
N SER A 190 -78.48 -0.39 -25.28
CA SER A 190 -79.52 -1.14 -25.99
C SER A 190 -80.70 -1.52 -25.08
N ALA A 191 -80.41 -1.96 -23.85
CA ALA A 191 -81.41 -2.26 -22.84
C ALA A 191 -82.19 -1.01 -22.41
N LYS A 192 -81.54 0.12 -22.15
CA LYS A 192 -82.19 1.41 -21.88
C LYS A 192 -83.07 1.88 -23.04
N SER A 193 -82.60 1.77 -24.27
CA SER A 193 -83.39 2.11 -25.47
C SER A 193 -84.64 1.24 -25.58
N THR A 194 -84.52 -0.06 -25.28
CA THR A 194 -85.65 -1.00 -25.21
C THR A 194 -86.61 -0.67 -24.06
N ILE A 195 -86.10 -0.28 -22.89
CA ILE A 195 -86.93 0.17 -21.76
C ILE A 195 -87.67 1.46 -22.15
N ASN A 196 -86.99 2.46 -22.70
CA ASN A 196 -87.59 3.72 -23.14
C ASN A 196 -88.65 3.53 -24.24
N SER A 197 -88.46 2.57 -25.16
CA SER A 197 -89.48 2.26 -26.17
C SER A 197 -90.69 1.57 -25.55
N ARG A 198 -90.50 0.65 -24.60
CA ARG A 198 -91.59 0.04 -23.82
C ARG A 198 -92.30 1.06 -22.92
N GLN A 199 -91.56 1.98 -22.30
CA GLN A 199 -92.08 3.06 -21.48
C GLN A 199 -93.04 3.93 -22.30
N LYS A 200 -92.65 4.35 -23.52
CA LYS A 200 -93.53 5.06 -24.45
C LYS A 200 -94.77 4.25 -24.84
N VAL A 201 -94.63 2.97 -25.13
CA VAL A 201 -95.79 2.10 -25.41
C VAL A 201 -96.71 1.97 -24.20
N VAL A 202 -96.16 1.95 -22.97
CA VAL A 202 -96.94 1.99 -21.73
C VAL A 202 -97.63 3.34 -21.58
N GLU A 203 -96.95 4.46 -21.78
CA GLU A 203 -97.53 5.82 -21.76
C GLU A 203 -98.66 5.96 -22.79
N ASP A 204 -98.47 5.49 -24.03
CA ASP A 204 -99.48 5.47 -25.10
C ASP A 204 -100.70 4.61 -24.72
N LEU A 205 -100.47 3.46 -24.06
CA LEU A 205 -101.54 2.58 -23.56
C LEU A 205 -102.22 3.13 -22.30
N GLU A 206 -101.50 3.86 -21.44
CA GLU A 206 -102.05 4.55 -20.28
C GLU A 206 -102.91 5.75 -20.69
N VAL A 207 -102.51 6.49 -21.72
CA VAL A 207 -103.34 7.52 -22.35
C VAL A 207 -104.59 6.89 -22.96
N GLN A 208 -104.48 5.79 -23.72
CA GLN A 208 -105.65 5.06 -24.23
C GLN A 208 -106.53 4.52 -23.09
N LEU A 209 -105.95 4.03 -21.99
CA LEU A 209 -106.68 3.57 -20.82
C LEU A 209 -107.34 4.72 -20.05
N GLU A 210 -106.75 5.93 -20.02
CA GLU A 210 -107.38 7.10 -19.40
C GLU A 210 -108.41 7.75 -20.32
N GLU A 211 -108.30 7.64 -21.64
CA GLU A 211 -109.39 7.95 -22.59
C GLU A 211 -110.54 6.94 -22.42
N LEU A 212 -110.24 5.65 -22.31
CA LEU A 212 -111.22 4.60 -22.01
C LEU A 212 -111.81 4.75 -20.59
N ARG A 213 -111.05 5.21 -19.59
CA ARG A 213 -111.58 5.54 -18.26
C ARG A 213 -112.34 6.85 -18.25
N ALA A 214 -111.99 7.86 -19.05
CA ALA A 214 -112.83 9.05 -19.22
C ALA A 214 -114.17 8.66 -19.88
N SER A 215 -114.13 7.72 -20.83
CA SER A 215 -115.32 7.10 -21.42
C SER A 215 -116.09 6.22 -20.42
N SER A 216 -115.40 5.49 -19.54
CA SER A 216 -115.97 4.54 -18.57
C SER A 216 -116.29 5.14 -17.19
N ARG A 217 -115.85 6.36 -16.88
CA ARG A 217 -116.29 7.13 -15.69
C ARG A 217 -117.77 7.52 -15.77
N LEU A 218 -118.39 7.35 -16.94
CA LEU A 218 -119.84 7.31 -17.13
C LEU A 218 -120.49 6.01 -16.65
N SER A 219 -119.72 4.98 -16.25
CA SER A 219 -120.20 3.63 -15.93
C SER A 219 -119.22 2.80 -15.08
N THR A 220 -118.92 3.21 -13.84
CA THR A 220 -118.72 2.31 -12.67
C THR A 220 -118.53 3.12 -11.38
N GLU A 221 -119.60 3.25 -10.62
CA GLU A 221 -119.59 3.53 -9.19
C GLU A 221 -119.20 2.23 -8.43
N SER A 222 -118.76 2.34 -7.17
CA SER A 222 -118.85 1.27 -6.16
C SER A 222 -118.02 -0.02 -6.32
N TYR A 223 -116.83 -0.03 -5.69
CA TYR A 223 -116.53 -1.08 -4.71
C TYR A 223 -115.71 -0.52 -3.54
N ARG A 224 -116.39 -0.14 -2.46
CA ARG A 224 -115.77 0.18 -1.16
C ARG A 224 -116.16 -0.94 -0.20
N ILE A 225 -115.18 -1.64 0.36
CA ILE A 225 -115.43 -2.66 1.39
C ILE A 225 -115.85 -1.92 2.67
N ASP A 226 -117.04 -2.23 3.18
CA ASP A 226 -117.56 -1.57 4.40
C ASP A 226 -116.73 -1.94 5.63
N ASP A 227 -116.39 -0.92 6.43
CA ASP A 227 -115.64 -1.03 7.70
C ASP A 227 -116.34 -1.97 8.71
N ALA A 228 -117.66 -2.15 8.61
CA ALA A 228 -118.41 -3.15 9.37
C ALA A 228 -117.92 -4.58 9.12
N THR A 229 -117.62 -4.93 7.86
CA THR A 229 -117.10 -6.26 7.46
C THR A 229 -115.70 -6.51 8.02
N LEU A 230 -114.85 -5.48 8.01
CA LEU A 230 -113.49 -5.55 8.55
C LEU A 230 -113.51 -5.76 10.07
N ARG A 231 -114.34 -4.99 10.79
CA ARG A 231 -114.55 -5.16 12.24
C ARG A 231 -115.09 -6.54 12.60
N GLN A 232 -115.99 -7.10 11.81
CA GLN A 232 -116.51 -8.47 12.01
C GLN A 232 -115.40 -9.53 11.90
N LEU A 233 -114.48 -9.38 10.93
CA LEU A 233 -113.32 -10.28 10.77
C LEU A 233 -112.35 -10.18 11.96
N PHE A 234 -112.00 -8.96 12.39
CA PHE A 234 -111.15 -8.76 13.56
C PHE A 234 -111.79 -9.33 14.84
N LEU A 235 -113.10 -9.18 15.03
CA LEU A 235 -113.80 -9.72 16.19
C LEU A 235 -113.78 -11.27 16.21
N ASN A 236 -113.93 -11.90 15.04
CA ASN A 236 -113.80 -13.35 14.89
C ASN A 236 -112.37 -13.85 15.17
N TYR A 237 -111.33 -13.09 14.77
CA TYR A 237 -109.94 -13.43 15.07
C TYR A 237 -109.65 -13.46 16.59
N PHE A 238 -110.10 -12.44 17.32
CA PHE A 238 -109.87 -12.36 18.78
C PHE A 238 -110.71 -13.34 19.60
N THR A 239 -111.90 -13.72 19.12
CA THR A 239 -112.81 -14.64 19.84
C THR A 239 -112.61 -16.13 19.50
N ALA A 240 -111.89 -16.45 18.42
CA ALA A 240 -111.60 -17.84 18.05
C ALA A 240 -110.63 -18.54 19.02
N PRO A 241 -110.78 -19.88 19.22
CA PRO A 241 -109.81 -20.70 19.94
C PRO A 241 -108.45 -20.72 19.24
N VAL A 242 -107.38 -20.94 20.01
CA VAL A 242 -105.98 -20.73 19.59
C VAL A 242 -105.64 -21.46 18.29
N ASP A 243 -106.17 -22.67 18.13
CA ASP A 243 -105.91 -23.58 17.02
C ASP A 243 -106.45 -23.10 15.66
N LYS A 244 -107.36 -22.12 15.65
CA LYS A 244 -107.99 -21.56 14.41
C LYS A 244 -107.57 -20.12 14.11
N ARG A 245 -106.76 -19.51 14.97
CA ARG A 245 -106.21 -18.18 14.75
C ARG A 245 -105.29 -18.08 13.52
N PRO A 246 -104.40 -19.04 13.20
CA PRO A 246 -103.58 -18.92 11.99
C PRO A 246 -104.43 -18.90 10.70
N ASP A 247 -105.47 -19.74 10.60
CA ASP A 247 -106.37 -19.76 9.42
C ASP A 247 -107.11 -18.42 9.24
N ILE A 248 -107.58 -17.82 10.35
CA ILE A 248 -108.27 -16.53 10.30
C ILE A 248 -107.28 -15.41 9.99
N ALA A 249 -106.03 -15.46 10.47
CA ALA A 249 -104.97 -14.53 10.07
C ALA A 249 -104.62 -14.66 8.58
N LEU A 250 -104.57 -15.89 8.05
CA LEU A 250 -104.37 -16.16 6.62
C LEU A 250 -105.49 -15.54 5.77
N LEU A 251 -106.73 -15.68 6.21
CA LEU A 251 -107.90 -15.07 5.57
C LEU A 251 -107.87 -13.54 5.63
N LEU A 252 -107.44 -12.98 6.76
CA LEU A 252 -107.29 -11.53 6.95
C LEU A 252 -106.19 -10.96 6.05
N ALA A 253 -105.06 -11.65 5.93
CA ALA A 253 -103.98 -11.33 5.00
C ALA A 253 -104.41 -11.43 3.53
N SER A 254 -105.23 -12.43 3.17
CA SER A 254 -105.76 -12.60 1.81
C SER A 254 -106.81 -11.54 1.43
N ILE A 255 -107.60 -11.03 2.38
CA ILE A 255 -108.60 -9.98 2.14
C ILE A 255 -107.97 -8.57 2.16
N LEU A 256 -106.82 -8.42 2.83
CA LEU A 256 -106.00 -7.21 2.82
C LEU A 256 -104.87 -7.24 1.77
N GLU A 257 -104.85 -8.25 0.90
CA GLU A 257 -103.89 -8.42 -0.22
C GLU A 257 -102.40 -8.33 0.19
N TYR A 258 -102.03 -8.90 1.35
CA TYR A 258 -100.63 -8.96 1.78
C TYR A 258 -99.78 -9.85 0.85
N PRO A 259 -98.55 -9.44 0.49
CA PRO A 259 -97.68 -10.21 -0.38
C PRO A 259 -97.20 -11.51 0.30
N PRO A 260 -96.97 -12.59 -0.48
CA PRO A 260 -96.64 -13.91 0.07
C PRO A 260 -95.34 -13.92 0.91
N GLU A 261 -94.42 -13.01 0.63
CA GLU A 261 -93.13 -12.86 1.32
C GLU A 261 -93.26 -12.48 2.81
N ASP A 262 -94.39 -11.89 3.23
CA ASP A 262 -94.66 -11.57 4.63
C ASP A 262 -95.51 -12.64 5.33
N MET A 263 -96.01 -13.65 4.58
CA MET A 263 -96.76 -14.76 5.15
C MET A 263 -95.85 -15.84 5.77
N GLU A 264 -94.63 -16.03 5.26
CA GLU A 264 -93.68 -16.99 5.81
C GLU A 264 -92.95 -16.47 7.07
N LYS A 265 -92.78 -15.15 7.23
CA LYS A 265 -92.04 -14.52 8.35
C LYS A 265 -92.72 -14.64 9.72
N VAL A 266 -93.94 -15.20 9.78
CA VAL A 266 -94.63 -15.51 11.05
C VAL A 266 -94.17 -16.87 11.62
N GLY A 267 -93.42 -17.67 10.84
CA GLY A 267 -92.93 -19.00 11.21
C GLY A 267 -91.41 -19.14 11.17
N ALA A 268 -90.75 -18.79 12.28
CA ALA A 268 -89.33 -19.00 12.62
C ALA A 268 -88.28 -18.02 12.05
N ASP A 269 -87.32 -17.72 12.92
CA ASP A 269 -86.16 -16.83 12.80
C ASP A 269 -85.01 -17.45 13.68
N PRO A 270 -83.80 -16.87 13.80
CA PRO A 270 -82.66 -17.06 12.91
C PRO A 270 -81.42 -17.69 13.60
N ALA A 271 -80.41 -18.12 12.82
CA ALA A 271 -79.00 -18.07 13.25
C ALA A 271 -78.02 -18.33 12.08
N PHE A 272 -77.37 -17.28 11.55
CA PHE A 272 -76.32 -17.41 10.52
C PHE A 272 -75.22 -16.35 10.74
N CYS A 273 -74.06 -16.72 11.30
CA CYS A 273 -72.89 -15.81 11.33
C CYS A 273 -71.54 -16.43 11.80
N LYS A 274 -70.45 -15.95 11.17
CA LYS A 274 -69.01 -16.02 11.55
C LYS A 274 -68.33 -17.39 11.45
N PHE A 275 -67.29 -17.65 10.64
CA PHE A 275 -66.31 -16.84 9.88
C PHE A 275 -65.16 -16.17 10.67
N ILE A 276 -64.02 -16.90 10.69
CA ILE A 276 -62.59 -16.54 10.50
C ILE A 276 -62.00 -15.25 11.12
N ILE A 277 -60.82 -15.38 11.75
CA ILE A 277 -59.65 -14.45 11.90
C ILE A 277 -58.70 -15.05 12.98
N LEU A 278 -57.35 -14.99 12.97
CA LEU A 278 -56.30 -14.75 11.96
C LEU A 278 -54.90 -15.12 12.58
N CYS A 279 -53.87 -15.15 11.72
CA CYS A 279 -52.47 -14.79 12.00
C CYS A 279 -51.48 -15.75 12.72
N THR A 280 -50.21 -15.39 12.49
CA THR A 280 -48.99 -16.21 12.40
C THR A 280 -47.75 -15.34 12.72
N LEU A 281 -46.60 -15.98 13.01
CA LEU A 281 -45.24 -15.38 12.97
C LEU A 281 -44.96 -14.34 14.12
N ASP A 282 -43.73 -14.01 14.55
CA ASP A 282 -42.39 -14.28 13.98
C ASP A 282 -41.19 -14.08 14.96
N VAL A 283 -39.99 -14.55 14.55
CA VAL A 283 -38.65 -13.86 14.62
C VAL A 283 -37.68 -13.81 15.85
N LEU A 284 -36.38 -14.11 15.54
CA LEU A 284 -35.06 -13.71 16.15
C LEU A 284 -34.67 -14.10 17.60
N ARG A 285 -33.39 -14.05 18.09
CA ARG A 285 -31.98 -14.26 17.58
C ARG A 285 -30.98 -13.88 18.72
N LYS A 286 -29.88 -14.64 18.96
CA LYS A 286 -28.59 -14.30 19.65
C LYS A 286 -27.78 -15.59 19.95
N HIS A 287 -26.53 -15.63 20.45
CA HIS A 287 -25.21 -15.01 20.12
C HIS A 287 -24.13 -15.61 21.09
N VAL A 288 -22.82 -15.57 20.75
CA VAL A 288 -21.60 -15.82 21.61
C VAL A 288 -21.40 -17.26 22.19
N ASP A 289 -20.23 -17.79 22.62
CA ASP A 289 -18.89 -17.28 23.07
C ASP A 289 -17.70 -18.29 22.85
N ASP A 290 -16.44 -17.84 23.08
CA ASP A 290 -15.35 -18.45 23.94
C ASP A 290 -13.89 -18.72 23.37
N PRO A 291 -12.76 -18.51 24.15
CA PRO A 291 -11.33 -18.58 23.70
C PRO A 291 -10.33 -19.43 24.56
N THR A 292 -8.99 -19.45 24.25
CA THR A 292 -7.79 -19.76 25.13
C THR A 292 -6.46 -19.86 24.30
N ALA A 293 -5.20 -20.02 24.80
CA ALA A 293 -4.42 -19.37 25.90
C ALA A 293 -2.89 -19.83 25.95
N ASN A 294 -1.97 -19.00 26.50
CA ASN A 294 -0.61 -19.29 27.07
C ASN A 294 0.57 -19.83 26.18
N GLN A 295 1.88 -19.87 26.57
CA GLN A 295 2.89 -19.05 27.32
C GLN A 295 4.23 -19.86 27.43
N PHE A 296 5.45 -19.27 27.53
CA PHE A 296 6.64 -19.67 28.38
C PHE A 296 7.99 -18.94 28.04
N SER A 297 9.02 -19.04 28.92
CA SER A 297 10.26 -18.20 28.95
C SER A 297 11.61 -18.93 29.29
N THR A 298 12.76 -18.44 28.73
CA THR A 298 14.20 -18.27 29.20
C THR A 298 14.91 -19.30 30.15
N PRO A 299 16.21 -19.22 30.63
CA PRO A 299 17.32 -18.21 30.52
C PRO A 299 18.83 -18.70 30.45
N THR A 300 19.82 -17.78 30.67
CA THR A 300 21.24 -17.91 31.21
C THR A 300 22.41 -18.49 30.35
N GLN A 301 23.73 -18.16 30.47
CA GLN A 301 24.55 -17.08 31.13
C GLN A 301 26.07 -17.06 30.70
N PHE A 302 26.79 -15.94 30.95
CA PHE A 302 28.26 -15.74 31.24
C PHE A 302 29.43 -16.13 30.27
N MET A 303 30.32 -15.16 29.99
CA MET A 303 31.72 -15.05 30.51
C MET A 303 32.43 -13.76 30.01
N SER A 304 33.55 -13.35 30.64
CA SER A 304 34.17 -12.02 30.45
C SER A 304 35.68 -11.99 30.70
N SER A 305 36.48 -11.38 29.81
CA SER A 305 37.79 -10.74 30.13
C SER A 305 38.54 -10.17 28.90
N SER A 306 38.72 -8.85 28.82
CA SER A 306 39.88 -8.13 28.25
C SER A 306 39.59 -6.64 28.39
N ALA A 307 40.44 -5.86 29.06
CA ALA A 307 40.09 -4.50 29.52
C ALA A 307 41.17 -3.43 29.31
N THR A 308 42.23 -3.72 28.55
CA THR A 308 43.38 -2.79 28.38
C THR A 308 43.81 -2.56 26.94
N GLU A 309 43.50 -3.45 26.00
CA GLU A 309 43.53 -3.14 24.55
C GLU A 309 42.25 -2.38 24.12
N LEU A 310 41.17 -2.52 24.90
CA LEU A 310 39.92 -1.81 24.68
C LEU A 310 40.08 -0.29 24.64
N THR A 311 41.07 0.32 25.28
CA THR A 311 41.12 1.78 25.40
C THR A 311 41.50 2.47 24.09
N SER A 312 42.51 1.99 23.35
CA SER A 312 42.86 2.56 22.03
C SER A 312 41.87 2.15 20.94
N VAL A 313 41.28 0.94 21.05
CA VAL A 313 40.16 0.52 20.21
C VAL A 313 38.93 1.40 20.49
N VAL A 314 38.66 1.78 21.74
CA VAL A 314 37.60 2.73 22.09
C VAL A 314 37.91 4.12 21.60
N GLU A 315 39.16 4.59 21.58
CA GLU A 315 39.51 5.90 21.00
C GLU A 315 39.32 5.92 19.47
N THR A 316 39.71 4.87 18.75
CA THR A 316 39.45 4.74 17.31
C THR A 316 37.98 4.52 16.99
N MET A 317 37.27 3.66 17.74
CA MET A 317 35.82 3.52 17.66
C MET A 317 35.08 4.80 18.05
N HIS A 318 35.62 5.63 18.95
CA HIS A 318 35.01 6.91 19.31
C HIS A 318 35.17 7.91 18.17
N ALA A 319 36.33 7.96 17.50
CA ALA A 319 36.53 8.76 16.30
C ALA A 319 35.67 8.28 15.11
N GLU A 320 35.53 6.97 14.91
CA GLU A 320 34.59 6.42 13.92
C GLU A 320 33.12 6.66 14.30
N MET A 321 32.78 6.58 15.58
CA MET A 321 31.43 6.88 16.08
C MET A 321 31.11 8.37 16.02
N GLU A 322 32.10 9.26 16.17
CA GLU A 322 31.95 10.68 15.85
C GLU A 322 31.76 10.89 14.35
N ARG A 323 32.52 10.20 13.49
CA ARG A 323 32.34 10.30 12.03
C ARG A 323 30.98 9.77 11.59
N LEU A 324 30.55 8.63 12.12
CA LEU A 324 29.21 8.06 11.91
C LEU A 324 28.11 8.91 12.55
N SER A 325 28.40 9.63 13.64
CA SER A 325 27.48 10.62 14.21
C SER A 325 27.38 11.87 13.32
N LEU A 326 28.46 12.26 12.65
CA LEU A 326 28.46 13.34 11.66
C LEU A 326 27.68 12.91 10.41
N ASP A 327 27.96 11.71 9.88
CA ASP A 327 27.22 11.11 8.76
C ASP A 327 25.73 10.97 9.12
N LYS A 328 25.41 10.48 10.34
CA LYS A 328 24.05 10.44 10.88
C LYS A 328 23.41 11.82 10.96
N GLN A 329 24.12 12.85 11.42
CA GLN A 329 23.61 14.22 11.43
C GLN A 329 23.33 14.71 10.00
N THR A 330 24.22 14.45 9.02
CA THR A 330 23.94 14.83 7.63
C THR A 330 22.75 14.07 7.04
N VAL A 331 22.54 12.81 7.43
CA VAL A 331 21.36 12.03 7.05
C VAL A 331 20.10 12.55 7.74
N GLU A 332 20.16 12.98 9.00
CA GLU A 332 19.04 13.62 9.71
C GLU A 332 18.70 14.99 9.10
N ASP A 333 19.70 15.80 8.73
CA ASP A 333 19.52 17.09 8.05
C ASP A 333 18.92 16.91 6.64
N LEU A 334 19.40 15.92 5.87
CA LEU A 334 18.83 15.54 4.57
C LEU A 334 17.40 15.00 4.71
N LEU A 335 17.12 14.22 5.75
CA LEU A 335 15.79 13.70 6.05
C LEU A 335 14.83 14.82 6.45
N GLU A 336 15.26 15.79 7.25
CA GLU A 336 14.43 16.94 7.64
C GLU A 336 14.18 17.89 6.46
N SER A 337 15.18 18.08 5.59
CA SER A 337 15.04 18.77 4.31
C SER A 337 14.05 18.05 3.38
N ALA A 338 14.10 16.71 3.31
CA ALA A 338 13.14 15.91 2.57
C ALA A 338 11.72 16.00 3.16
N LYS A 339 11.54 15.92 4.48
CA LYS A 339 10.25 16.15 5.16
C LYS A 339 9.69 17.54 4.86
N SER A 340 10.52 18.59 4.92
CA SER A 340 10.13 19.96 4.57
C SER A 340 9.66 20.07 3.11
N THR A 341 10.35 19.37 2.19
CA THR A 341 9.98 19.26 0.78
C THR A 341 8.66 18.49 0.58
N ILE A 342 8.41 17.45 1.38
CA ILE A 342 7.15 16.68 1.36
C ILE A 342 6.01 17.54 1.91
N ASN A 343 6.19 18.18 3.07
CA ASN A 343 5.18 19.04 3.70
C ASN A 343 4.78 20.23 2.81
N SER A 344 5.74 20.85 2.13
CA SER A 344 5.45 21.93 1.18
C SER A 344 4.71 21.44 -0.07
N ARG A 345 5.03 20.23 -0.58
CA ARG A 345 4.24 19.59 -1.65
C ARG A 345 2.83 19.20 -1.19
N GLN A 346 2.69 18.66 0.01
CA GLN A 346 1.40 18.27 0.58
C GLN A 346 0.50 19.50 0.76
N LYS A 347 1.05 20.62 1.26
CA LYS A 347 0.33 21.88 1.31
C LYS A 347 -0.15 22.35 -0.08
N VAL A 348 0.68 22.22 -1.12
CA VAL A 348 0.25 22.55 -2.50
C VAL A 348 -0.88 21.62 -2.98
N VAL A 349 -0.89 20.34 -2.57
CA VAL A 349 -2.01 19.44 -2.86
C VAL A 349 -3.28 19.86 -2.11
N GLU A 350 -3.18 20.17 -0.81
CA GLU A 350 -4.30 20.67 0.00
C GLU A 350 -4.87 21.99 -0.57
N ASP A 351 -4.01 22.94 -0.96
CA ASP A 351 -4.42 24.20 -1.61
C ASP A 351 -5.13 23.95 -2.97
N LEU A 352 -4.70 22.94 -3.75
CA LEU A 352 -5.35 22.54 -5.01
C LEU A 352 -6.67 21.80 -4.80
N GLU A 353 -6.79 20.98 -3.75
CA GLU A 353 -8.04 20.32 -3.38
C GLU A 353 -9.11 21.34 -2.94
N VAL A 354 -8.71 22.36 -2.17
CA VAL A 354 -9.58 23.48 -1.80
C VAL A 354 -10.04 24.25 -3.04
N GLN A 355 -9.14 24.57 -3.98
CA GLN A 355 -9.52 25.21 -5.25
C GLN A 355 -10.47 24.35 -6.10
N LEU A 356 -10.27 23.03 -6.14
CA LEU A 356 -11.16 22.11 -6.84
C LEU A 356 -12.55 22.05 -6.20
N GLU A 357 -12.66 22.05 -4.87
CA GLU A 357 -13.97 22.07 -4.20
C GLU A 357 -14.64 23.44 -4.28
N GLU A 358 -13.89 24.56 -4.30
CA GLU A 358 -14.42 25.89 -4.58
C GLU A 358 -14.97 26.01 -6.03
N LEU A 359 -14.26 25.41 -7.01
CA LEU A 359 -14.76 25.30 -8.39
C LEU A 359 -16.00 24.41 -8.49
N ARG A 360 -16.06 23.28 -7.76
CA ARG A 360 -17.27 22.43 -7.69
C ARG A 360 -18.43 23.15 -7.00
N ALA A 361 -18.18 23.88 -5.92
CA ALA A 361 -19.19 24.67 -5.23
C ALA A 361 -19.72 25.79 -6.13
N SER A 362 -18.84 26.49 -6.85
CA SER A 362 -19.20 27.50 -7.85
C SER A 362 -20.01 26.89 -9.01
N SER A 363 -19.62 25.70 -9.48
CA SER A 363 -20.38 24.95 -10.49
C SER A 363 -21.76 24.54 -10.00
N ARG A 364 -21.88 24.02 -8.76
CA ARG A 364 -23.16 23.68 -8.13
C ARG A 364 -24.06 24.91 -7.98
N LEU A 365 -23.51 26.04 -7.50
CA LEU A 365 -24.24 27.29 -7.39
C LEU A 365 -24.71 27.80 -8.76
N SER A 366 -23.90 27.66 -9.81
CA SER A 366 -24.32 27.98 -11.18
C SER A 366 -25.50 27.12 -11.65
N THR A 367 -25.53 25.83 -11.32
CA THR A 367 -26.62 24.92 -11.71
C THR A 367 -27.86 25.01 -10.83
N GLU A 368 -27.73 25.39 -9.56
CA GLU A 368 -28.87 25.53 -8.65
C GLU A 368 -29.50 26.94 -8.74
N SER A 369 -28.72 27.99 -9.04
CA SER A 369 -29.19 29.39 -9.10
C SER A 369 -30.15 29.71 -10.26
N TYR A 370 -30.37 28.78 -11.19
CA TYR A 370 -31.34 28.91 -12.28
C TYR A 370 -32.49 27.89 -12.23
N ARG A 371 -32.61 27.13 -11.13
CA ARG A 371 -33.83 26.34 -10.88
C ARG A 371 -34.94 27.27 -10.40
N ILE A 372 -35.65 27.84 -11.37
CA ILE A 372 -36.90 28.56 -11.11
C ILE A 372 -37.89 27.59 -10.48
N ASP A 373 -38.33 27.91 -9.25
CA ASP A 373 -39.28 27.09 -8.51
C ASP A 373 -40.51 26.76 -9.36
N ASP A 374 -40.98 25.51 -9.31
CA ASP A 374 -42.16 25.04 -10.05
C ASP A 374 -43.40 25.90 -9.74
N ALA A 375 -43.50 26.48 -8.54
CA ALA A 375 -44.51 27.49 -8.20
C ALA A 375 -44.44 28.75 -9.08
N THR A 376 -43.24 29.28 -9.30
CA THR A 376 -42.99 30.47 -10.14
C THR A 376 -43.22 30.16 -11.62
N LEU A 377 -42.81 28.97 -12.08
CA LEU A 377 -43.08 28.51 -13.45
C LEU A 377 -44.60 28.38 -13.70
N ARG A 378 -45.33 27.72 -12.79
CA ARG A 378 -46.80 27.63 -12.82
C ARG A 378 -47.47 28.99 -12.79
N GLN A 379 -46.95 29.95 -12.00
CA GLN A 379 -47.50 31.29 -11.92
C GLN A 379 -47.26 32.10 -13.21
N LEU A 380 -46.11 31.95 -13.87
CA LEU A 380 -45.85 32.49 -15.21
C LEU A 380 -46.79 31.89 -16.27
N PHE A 381 -47.02 30.58 -16.23
CA PHE A 381 -48.02 29.92 -17.08
C PHE A 381 -49.44 30.45 -16.83
N LEU A 382 -49.86 30.60 -15.57
CA LEU A 382 -51.17 31.16 -15.22
C LEU A 382 -51.31 32.62 -15.70
N ASN A 383 -50.24 33.41 -15.56
CA ASN A 383 -50.17 34.79 -16.04
C ASN A 383 -50.26 34.86 -17.56
N TYR A 384 -49.66 33.91 -18.31
CA TYR A 384 -49.79 33.85 -19.77
C TYR A 384 -51.26 33.69 -20.22
N PHE A 385 -52.00 32.77 -19.60
CA PHE A 385 -53.41 32.53 -19.96
C PHE A 385 -54.36 33.64 -19.50
N THR A 386 -54.07 34.30 -18.37
CA THR A 386 -54.91 35.37 -17.79
C THR A 386 -54.55 36.77 -18.29
N ALA A 387 -53.34 36.99 -18.84
CA ALA A 387 -52.93 38.27 -19.40
C ALA A 387 -53.78 38.68 -20.62
N PRO A 388 -53.97 40.00 -20.83
CA PRO A 388 -54.55 40.52 -22.06
C PRO A 388 -53.63 40.26 -23.26
N ALA A 389 -54.21 40.19 -24.46
CA ALA A 389 -53.56 39.65 -25.66
C ALA A 389 -52.29 40.40 -26.11
N ASP A 390 -52.18 41.68 -25.75
CA ASP A 390 -51.02 42.55 -25.98
C ASP A 390 -49.77 42.12 -25.18
N LYS A 391 -49.94 41.48 -24.01
CA LYS A 391 -48.82 41.11 -23.11
C LYS A 391 -48.41 39.64 -23.16
N ARG A 392 -49.20 38.80 -23.82
CA ARG A 392 -48.90 37.37 -24.02
C ARG A 392 -47.57 37.09 -24.74
N PRO A 393 -47.19 37.79 -25.83
CA PRO A 393 -45.91 37.51 -26.49
C PRO A 393 -44.71 37.77 -25.58
N ASP A 394 -44.72 38.84 -24.77
CA ASP A 394 -43.65 39.16 -23.82
C ASP A 394 -43.50 38.06 -22.75
N ILE A 395 -44.61 37.53 -22.24
CA ILE A 395 -44.61 36.43 -21.26
C ILE A 395 -44.14 35.11 -21.90
N ALA A 396 -44.48 34.84 -23.17
CA ALA A 396 -43.98 33.67 -23.90
C ALA A 396 -42.47 33.75 -24.18
N LEU A 397 -41.97 34.93 -24.56
CA LEU A 397 -40.54 35.21 -24.71
C LEU A 397 -39.78 34.99 -23.40
N LEU A 398 -40.34 35.45 -22.28
CA LEU A 398 -39.77 35.22 -20.94
C LEU A 398 -39.75 33.74 -20.57
N LEU A 399 -40.86 33.00 -20.79
CA LEU A 399 -40.94 31.56 -20.54
C LEU A 399 -39.96 30.76 -21.40
N ALA A 400 -39.83 31.07 -22.68
CA ALA A 400 -38.91 30.37 -23.57
C ALA A 400 -37.43 30.67 -23.26
N SER A 401 -37.12 31.90 -22.82
CA SER A 401 -35.79 32.23 -22.30
C SER A 401 -35.46 31.49 -20.99
N ILE A 402 -36.46 31.29 -20.12
CA ILE A 402 -36.36 30.53 -18.87
C ILE A 402 -36.15 29.04 -19.11
N LEU A 403 -36.76 28.49 -20.17
CA LEU A 403 -36.68 27.08 -20.54
C LEU A 403 -35.51 26.77 -21.49
N GLU A 404 -34.56 27.71 -21.65
CA GLU A 404 -33.38 27.60 -22.53
C GLU A 404 -33.69 27.14 -23.96
N TYR A 405 -34.85 27.55 -24.51
CA TYR A 405 -35.26 27.15 -25.85
C TYR A 405 -34.29 27.71 -26.91
N PRO A 406 -33.79 26.88 -27.85
CA PRO A 406 -32.80 27.35 -28.83
C PRO A 406 -33.34 28.49 -29.69
N PRO A 407 -32.53 29.52 -30.00
CA PRO A 407 -32.99 30.74 -30.67
C PRO A 407 -33.56 30.48 -32.07
N ASP A 408 -33.11 29.41 -32.74
CA ASP A 408 -33.58 28.99 -34.07
C ASP A 408 -35.05 28.50 -34.08
N ASP A 409 -35.61 28.15 -32.92
CA ASP A 409 -37.03 27.83 -32.75
C ASP A 409 -37.87 29.04 -32.33
N MET A 410 -37.25 30.07 -31.72
CA MET A 410 -37.94 31.29 -31.29
C MET A 410 -38.51 32.10 -32.46
N GLU A 411 -37.84 32.12 -33.62
CA GLU A 411 -38.37 32.81 -34.82
C GLU A 411 -39.69 32.21 -35.31
N LYS A 412 -39.95 30.92 -35.04
CA LYS A 412 -41.20 30.23 -35.40
C LYS A 412 -42.35 30.60 -34.46
N VAL A 413 -42.05 31.07 -33.25
CA VAL A 413 -43.03 31.42 -32.19
C VAL A 413 -43.72 32.76 -32.43
N GLY A 414 -43.12 33.64 -33.26
CA GLY A 414 -43.73 34.92 -33.66
C GLY A 414 -45.10 34.78 -34.34
N ALA A 415 -45.46 33.59 -34.82
CA ALA A 415 -46.80 33.24 -35.28
C ALA A 415 -47.69 32.81 -34.09
N VAL A 416 -48.35 33.81 -33.47
CA VAL A 416 -49.17 33.70 -32.24
C VAL A 416 -50.19 32.54 -32.15
N PRO A 417 -50.74 31.93 -33.23
CA PRO A 417 -51.62 30.75 -33.09
C PRO A 417 -50.91 29.43 -32.75
N ALA A 418 -49.59 29.31 -32.95
CA ALA A 418 -48.92 28.00 -32.95
C ALA A 418 -48.54 27.48 -31.55
N PHE A 419 -48.16 28.38 -30.62
CA PHE A 419 -47.59 27.98 -29.32
C PHE A 419 -48.57 27.17 -28.45
N CYS A 420 -49.87 27.48 -28.52
CA CYS A 420 -50.91 26.73 -27.81
C CYS A 420 -51.06 25.25 -28.26
N LYS A 421 -50.53 24.86 -29.41
CA LYS A 421 -50.60 23.46 -29.88
C LYS A 421 -49.49 22.56 -29.33
N PHE A 422 -48.41 23.13 -28.80
CA PHE A 422 -47.21 22.38 -28.41
C PHE A 422 -47.13 22.06 -26.91
N ILE A 423 -48.06 22.57 -26.11
CA ILE A 423 -48.07 22.45 -24.62
C ILE A 423 -49.29 21.62 -24.13
N ILE A 424 -50.10 21.09 -25.06
CA ILE A 424 -51.29 20.24 -24.79
C ILE A 424 -51.01 18.76 -25.17
N LEU A 425 -49.77 18.47 -25.58
CA LEU A 425 -49.18 17.14 -25.77
C LEU A 425 -48.07 16.95 -24.74
#